data_AF-A0A1G9IBV6-F1
#
_entry.id   AF-A0A1G9IBV6-F1
#
_cell.length_a   1.000
_cell.length_b   1.000
_cell.length_c   1.000
_cell.angle_alpha   90.00
_cell.angle_beta   90.00
_cell.angle_gamma   90.00
#
_symmetry.space_group_name_H-M   'P 1'
#
loop_
_entity.id
_entity.type
_entity.pdbx_description
1 polymer ?
#
loop_
_entity_poly.entity_id
_entity_poly.type
_entity_poly.pdbx_seq_one_letter_code
_entity_poly.pdbx_strand_id
1 'polypeptide(L)'
;MSSRTLSRSAGAVVAAVLVLLFVAGLGAGSSLPPLVAFPERTVGIPPPSAAESNPYDVDLEDPVESEAELPLLPGVPDWVTDVLWFVALFVVLPTVVWVVARLVQQQLAIRARRAEAPHVAFDEEPLRVDAEELAGSFAETLFALRRGVDVDAAILACWRRLEDLVAATGTVRRPTQTADEFTVDVLSATRADDAALHRLAALYREAAFSAHALGDEDRDAALDALERLHVSLTAATR
;
A
#
# COMPACT_ATOMS: atom_id res chain seq x y z
N MET A 1 33.25 9.50 -6.02
CA MET A 1 32.30 8.82 -5.10
C MET A 1 30.83 9.14 -5.43
N SER A 2 30.42 9.13 -6.71
CA SER A 2 29.05 9.59 -7.11
C SER A 2 28.32 8.69 -8.11
N SER A 3 28.70 7.41 -8.26
CA SER A 3 28.14 6.53 -9.31
C SER A 3 27.12 5.49 -8.84
N ARG A 4 26.90 5.33 -7.53
CA ARG A 4 26.05 4.23 -6.99
C ARG A 4 24.56 4.56 -6.86
N THR A 5 24.19 5.84 -6.81
CA THR A 5 22.80 6.28 -6.66
C THR A 5 22.04 6.29 -8.00
N LEU A 6 22.73 6.64 -9.09
CA LEU A 6 22.17 6.65 -10.45
C LEU A 6 21.80 5.26 -10.98
N SER A 7 22.53 4.21 -10.59
CA SER A 7 22.25 2.84 -11.03
C SER A 7 20.97 2.26 -10.42
N ARG A 8 20.62 2.67 -9.19
CA ARG A 8 19.44 2.15 -8.47
C ARG A 8 18.14 2.74 -9.00
N SER A 9 18.12 4.04 -9.31
CA SER A 9 16.98 4.69 -9.95
C SER A 9 16.81 4.24 -11.40
N ALA A 10 17.92 4.08 -12.15
CA ALA A 10 17.86 3.53 -13.50
C ALA A 10 17.27 2.11 -13.53
N GLY A 11 17.66 1.24 -12.59
CA GLY A 11 17.11 -0.12 -12.48
C GLY A 11 15.62 -0.15 -12.13
N ALA A 12 15.16 0.74 -11.23
CA ALA A 12 13.75 0.85 -10.87
C ALA A 12 12.90 1.40 -12.01
N VAL A 13 13.41 2.39 -12.76
CA VAL A 13 12.75 2.96 -13.93
C VAL A 13 12.66 1.93 -15.05
N VAL A 14 13.72 1.15 -15.31
CA VAL A 14 13.69 0.08 -16.32
C VAL A 14 12.69 -1.02 -15.92
N ALA A 15 12.64 -1.41 -14.65
CA ALA A 15 11.66 -2.39 -14.17
C ALA A 15 10.21 -1.87 -14.28
N ALA A 16 9.97 -0.62 -13.92
CA ALA A 16 8.65 0.00 -14.05
C ALA A 16 8.21 0.11 -15.52
N VAL A 17 9.12 0.49 -16.41
CA VAL A 17 8.85 0.56 -17.86
C VAL A 17 8.57 -0.83 -18.42
N LEU A 18 9.30 -1.87 -18.02
CA LEU A 18 9.06 -3.25 -18.45
C LEU A 18 7.72 -3.80 -17.95
N VAL A 19 7.33 -3.51 -16.70
CA VAL A 19 6.02 -3.89 -16.15
C VAL A 19 4.90 -3.16 -16.89
N LEU A 20 5.07 -1.88 -17.17
CA LEU A 20 4.06 -1.07 -17.86
C LEU A 20 3.89 -1.51 -19.32
N LEU A 21 4.98 -1.88 -20.00
CA LEU A 21 4.95 -2.49 -21.33
C LEU A 21 4.31 -3.89 -21.31
N PHE A 22 4.55 -4.68 -20.26
CA PHE A 22 3.94 -6.02 -20.10
C PHE A 22 2.42 -5.94 -19.87
N VAL A 23 1.97 -5.02 -19.03
CA VAL A 23 0.54 -4.77 -18.78
C VAL A 23 -0.15 -4.23 -20.04
N ALA A 24 0.51 -3.34 -20.78
CA ALA A 24 -0.01 -2.83 -22.04
C ALA A 24 -0.11 -3.94 -23.12
N GLY A 25 0.84 -4.88 -23.15
CA GLY A 25 0.80 -6.05 -24.04
C GLY A 25 -0.32 -7.03 -23.69
N LEU A 26 -0.62 -7.23 -22.40
CA LEU A 26 -1.72 -8.08 -21.95
C LEU A 26 -3.11 -7.48 -22.23
N GLY A 27 -3.24 -6.16 -22.27
CA GLY A 27 -4.50 -5.47 -22.58
C GLY A 27 -4.97 -5.62 -24.03
N ALA A 28 -4.10 -6.04 -24.95
CA ALA A 28 -4.42 -6.17 -26.36
C ALA A 28 -4.95 -7.56 -26.78
N GLY A 29 -4.91 -8.57 -25.88
CA GLY A 29 -5.14 -9.98 -26.25
C GLY A 29 -6.33 -10.70 -25.61
N SER A 30 -7.07 -10.10 -24.67
CA SER A 30 -8.14 -10.82 -23.95
C SER A 30 -9.53 -10.54 -24.53
N SER A 31 -9.87 -11.21 -25.62
CA SER A 31 -11.27 -11.42 -26.00
C SER A 31 -11.92 -12.42 -25.02
N LEU A 32 -12.56 -11.91 -23.97
CA LEU A 32 -13.38 -12.72 -23.07
C LEU A 32 -14.67 -13.17 -23.80
N PRO A 33 -15.01 -14.47 -23.85
CA PRO A 33 -16.27 -14.92 -24.42
C PRO A 33 -17.47 -14.50 -23.55
N PRO A 34 -18.65 -14.22 -24.14
CA PRO A 34 -19.80 -13.70 -23.41
C PRO A 34 -20.38 -14.77 -22.47
N LEU A 35 -20.40 -14.47 -21.17
CA LEU A 35 -20.84 -15.37 -20.09
C LEU A 35 -22.37 -15.46 -19.92
N VAL A 36 -23.17 -14.99 -20.87
CA VAL A 36 -24.64 -15.05 -20.75
C VAL A 36 -25.29 -15.39 -22.09
N ALA A 37 -25.62 -16.67 -22.25
CA ALA A 37 -26.56 -17.13 -23.27
C ALA A 37 -27.98 -16.97 -22.71
N PHE A 38 -28.75 -16.02 -23.24
CA PHE A 38 -30.16 -15.90 -22.92
C PHE A 38 -30.94 -16.93 -23.77
N PRO A 39 -31.75 -17.81 -23.16
CA PRO A 39 -32.58 -18.72 -23.93
C PRO A 39 -33.71 -17.94 -24.61
N GLU A 40 -33.75 -17.97 -25.94
CA GLU A 40 -34.84 -17.39 -26.72
C GLU A 40 -36.15 -18.11 -26.39
N ARG A 41 -37.02 -17.44 -25.63
CA ARG A 41 -38.39 -17.89 -25.42
C ARG A 41 -39.25 -17.34 -26.56
N THR A 42 -39.49 -18.18 -27.56
CA THR A 42 -40.41 -17.89 -28.67
C THR A 42 -41.85 -17.78 -28.14
N VAL A 43 -42.36 -16.54 -28.05
CA VAL A 43 -43.78 -16.29 -27.83
C VAL A 43 -44.49 -16.49 -29.17
N GLY A 44 -45.24 -17.58 -29.29
CA GLY A 44 -46.00 -17.90 -30.49
C GLY A 44 -47.18 -16.94 -30.67
N ILE A 45 -47.08 -16.04 -31.65
CA ILE A 45 -48.20 -15.26 -32.17
C ILE A 45 -48.77 -16.05 -33.35
N PRO A 46 -50.08 -16.40 -33.36
CA PRO A 46 -50.66 -17.08 -34.52
C PRO A 46 -50.77 -16.11 -35.71
N PRO A 47 -50.47 -16.54 -36.95
CA PRO A 47 -50.48 -15.66 -38.11
C PRO A 47 -51.93 -15.31 -38.53
N PRO A 48 -52.23 -14.06 -38.91
CA PRO A 48 -53.47 -13.76 -39.60
C PRO A 48 -53.44 -14.32 -41.03
N SER A 49 -54.47 -15.10 -41.36
CA SER A 49 -54.78 -15.55 -42.71
C SER A 49 -55.58 -14.47 -43.43
N ALA A 50 -55.01 -13.85 -44.47
CA ALA A 50 -55.73 -13.26 -45.59
C ALA A 50 -54.77 -13.00 -46.76
N ALA A 51 -55.13 -13.52 -47.93
CA ALA A 51 -54.43 -13.32 -49.18
C ALA A 51 -54.67 -11.90 -49.73
N GLU A 52 -53.60 -11.19 -50.05
CA GLU A 52 -53.60 -10.11 -51.03
C GLU A 52 -52.36 -10.29 -51.91
N SER A 53 -52.59 -10.64 -53.18
CA SER A 53 -51.57 -10.65 -54.22
C SER A 53 -51.12 -9.21 -54.49
N ASN A 54 -50.01 -8.81 -53.89
CA ASN A 54 -49.38 -7.51 -54.14
C ASN A 54 -48.55 -7.59 -55.44
N PRO A 55 -48.83 -6.79 -56.49
CA PRO A 55 -48.05 -6.79 -57.74
C PRO A 55 -46.67 -6.13 -57.61
N TYR A 56 -46.29 -5.68 -56.41
CA TYR A 56 -44.95 -5.20 -56.11
C TYR A 56 -44.17 -6.30 -55.39
N ASP A 57 -43.71 -7.28 -56.17
CA ASP A 57 -42.58 -8.10 -55.76
C ASP A 57 -41.34 -7.22 -55.86
N VAL A 58 -41.12 -6.42 -54.81
CA VAL A 58 -39.82 -5.82 -54.56
C VAL A 58 -39.03 -6.92 -53.90
N ASP A 59 -38.04 -7.46 -54.61
CA ASP A 59 -36.95 -8.22 -54.00
C ASP A 59 -36.39 -7.35 -52.88
N LEU A 60 -36.85 -7.59 -51.66
CA LEU A 60 -36.16 -7.15 -50.47
C LEU A 60 -34.95 -8.07 -50.41
N GLU A 61 -33.84 -7.64 -51.02
CA GLU A 61 -32.52 -8.17 -50.71
C GLU A 61 -32.45 -8.38 -49.20
N ASP A 62 -32.05 -9.59 -48.80
CA ASP A 62 -31.90 -10.00 -47.41
C ASP A 62 -31.34 -8.84 -46.58
N PRO A 63 -31.81 -8.62 -45.33
CA PRO A 63 -31.10 -7.74 -44.44
C PRO A 63 -29.72 -8.37 -44.30
N VAL A 64 -28.74 -7.80 -44.99
CA VAL A 64 -27.33 -8.09 -44.77
C VAL A 64 -27.18 -7.85 -43.29
N GLU A 65 -27.05 -8.95 -42.54
CA GLU A 65 -26.46 -8.93 -41.22
C GLU A 65 -25.12 -8.26 -41.43
N SER A 66 -25.11 -6.95 -41.28
CA SER A 66 -23.92 -6.19 -41.03
C SER A 66 -23.51 -6.59 -39.62
N GLU A 67 -23.06 -7.85 -39.46
CA GLU A 67 -21.95 -8.13 -38.58
C GLU A 67 -20.93 -7.08 -38.98
N ALA A 68 -20.78 -6.07 -38.12
CA ALA A 68 -19.63 -5.21 -38.22
C ALA A 68 -18.43 -6.14 -38.02
N GLU A 69 -17.96 -6.77 -39.09
CA GLU A 69 -16.62 -7.33 -39.20
C GLU A 69 -15.72 -6.15 -38.90
N LEU A 70 -15.38 -6.00 -37.62
CA LEU A 70 -14.29 -5.18 -37.17
C LEU A 70 -13.15 -5.50 -38.13
N PRO A 71 -12.56 -4.49 -38.79
CA PRO A 71 -11.55 -4.72 -39.82
C PRO A 71 -10.54 -5.70 -39.26
N LEU A 72 -10.40 -6.85 -39.94
CA LEU A 72 -9.57 -7.97 -39.57
C LEU A 72 -8.19 -7.43 -39.22
N LEU A 73 -7.94 -7.17 -37.93
CA LEU A 73 -6.63 -6.77 -37.45
C LEU A 73 -5.71 -7.89 -37.92
N PRO A 74 -4.62 -7.58 -38.65
CA PRO A 74 -3.74 -8.61 -39.18
C PRO A 74 -3.37 -9.55 -38.05
N GLY A 75 -3.80 -10.81 -38.17
CA GLY A 75 -3.61 -11.83 -37.15
C GLY A 75 -2.14 -11.84 -36.76
N VAL A 76 -1.88 -11.69 -35.46
CA VAL A 76 -0.50 -11.61 -34.95
C VAL A 76 0.21 -12.91 -35.39
N PRO A 77 1.29 -12.84 -36.19
CA PRO A 77 1.93 -14.04 -36.69
C PRO A 77 2.41 -14.93 -35.55
N ASP A 78 2.24 -16.24 -35.67
CA ASP A 78 2.53 -17.19 -34.58
C ASP A 78 3.96 -17.07 -34.03
N TRP A 79 4.93 -16.72 -34.88
CA TRP A 79 6.33 -16.50 -34.47
C TRP A 79 6.49 -15.32 -33.48
N VAL A 80 5.61 -14.32 -33.52
CA VAL A 80 5.61 -13.18 -32.59
C VAL A 80 5.14 -13.66 -31.22
N THR A 81 4.11 -14.50 -31.17
CA THR A 81 3.61 -15.13 -29.95
C THR A 81 4.66 -16.05 -29.33
N ASP A 82 5.35 -16.84 -30.15
CA ASP A 82 6.47 -17.69 -29.72
C ASP A 82 7.62 -16.85 -29.16
N VAL A 83 8.06 -15.80 -29.85
CA VAL A 83 9.12 -14.89 -29.38
C VAL A 83 8.72 -14.22 -28.06
N LEU A 84 7.46 -13.83 -27.90
CA LEU A 84 6.96 -13.20 -26.67
C LEU A 84 6.96 -14.19 -25.50
N TRP A 85 6.62 -15.46 -25.74
CA TRP A 85 6.77 -16.54 -24.76
C TRP A 85 8.23 -16.82 -24.41
N PHE A 86 9.13 -16.82 -25.40
CA PHE A 86 10.56 -16.96 -25.18
C PHE A 86 11.12 -15.81 -24.33
N VAL A 87 10.73 -14.56 -24.60
CA VAL A 87 11.13 -13.40 -23.80
C VAL A 87 10.55 -13.48 -22.37
N ALA A 88 9.28 -13.87 -22.21
CA ALA A 88 8.69 -14.07 -20.89
C ALA A 88 9.43 -15.16 -20.10
N LEU A 89 9.77 -16.29 -20.75
CA LEU A 89 10.42 -17.41 -20.09
C LEU A 89 11.91 -17.15 -19.79
N PHE A 90 12.65 -16.52 -20.70
CA PHE A 90 14.11 -16.36 -20.57
C PHE A 90 14.54 -15.00 -20.02
N VAL A 91 13.65 -14.01 -19.96
CA VAL A 91 13.93 -12.70 -19.35
C VAL A 91 13.10 -12.51 -18.10
N VAL A 92 11.77 -12.62 -18.19
CA VAL A 92 10.89 -12.30 -17.06
C VAL A 92 11.05 -13.31 -15.93
N LEU A 93 11.01 -14.61 -16.22
CA LEU A 93 11.16 -15.65 -15.20
C LEU A 93 12.49 -15.54 -14.42
N PRO A 94 13.68 -15.43 -15.04
CA PRO A 94 14.92 -15.26 -14.28
C PRO A 94 14.99 -13.91 -13.56
N THR A 95 14.42 -12.81 -14.10
CA THR A 95 14.33 -11.56 -13.32
C THR A 95 13.43 -11.71 -12.09
N VAL A 96 12.28 -12.36 -12.21
CA VAL A 96 11.38 -12.59 -11.07
C VAL A 96 12.04 -13.51 -10.05
N VAL A 97 12.66 -14.60 -10.48
CA VAL A 97 13.42 -15.50 -9.60
C VAL A 97 14.56 -14.76 -8.93
N TRP A 98 15.30 -13.90 -9.65
CA TRP A 98 16.38 -13.11 -9.06
C TRP A 98 15.86 -12.06 -8.06
N VAL A 99 14.75 -11.39 -8.35
CA VAL A 99 14.10 -10.43 -7.44
C VAL A 99 13.59 -11.14 -6.19
N VAL A 100 12.88 -12.26 -6.35
CA VAL A 100 12.36 -13.06 -5.23
C VAL A 100 13.51 -13.64 -4.43
N ALA A 101 14.53 -14.21 -5.07
CA ALA A 101 15.73 -14.70 -4.39
C ALA A 101 16.43 -13.56 -3.64
N ARG A 102 16.54 -12.37 -4.22
CA ARG A 102 17.12 -11.20 -3.54
C ARG A 102 16.30 -10.77 -2.33
N LEU A 103 14.97 -10.72 -2.45
CA LEU A 103 14.06 -10.37 -1.35
C LEU A 103 14.10 -11.44 -0.25
N VAL A 104 14.08 -12.72 -0.62
CA VAL A 104 14.20 -13.85 0.30
C VAL A 104 15.56 -13.87 0.97
N GLN A 105 16.66 -13.60 0.25
CA GLN A 105 18.00 -13.48 0.82
C GLN A 105 18.10 -12.27 1.77
N GLN A 106 17.43 -11.15 1.49
CA GLN A 106 17.33 -10.03 2.43
C GLN A 106 16.53 -10.42 3.68
N GLN A 107 15.39 -11.09 3.52
CA GLN A 107 14.56 -11.53 4.64
C GLN A 107 15.24 -12.63 5.47
N LEU A 108 15.95 -13.55 4.82
CA LEU A 108 16.73 -14.60 5.45
C LEU A 108 17.99 -14.05 6.09
N ALA A 109 18.63 -13.02 5.53
CA ALA A 109 19.74 -12.33 6.20
C ALA A 109 19.26 -11.62 7.48
N ILE A 110 18.06 -11.04 7.47
CA ILE A 110 17.43 -10.45 8.67
C ILE A 110 16.99 -11.55 9.65
N ARG A 111 16.46 -12.69 9.17
CA ARG A 111 16.06 -13.84 10.02
C ARG A 111 17.26 -14.61 10.58
N ALA A 112 18.35 -14.78 9.83
CA ALA A 112 19.59 -15.39 10.28
C ALA A 112 20.25 -14.51 11.36
N ARG A 113 20.24 -13.18 11.18
CA ARG A 113 20.63 -12.21 12.22
C ARG A 113 19.73 -12.25 13.47
N ARG A 114 18.47 -12.71 13.35
CA ARG A 114 17.56 -12.96 14.49
C ARG A 114 17.75 -14.34 15.13
N ALA A 115 18.12 -15.35 14.35
CA ALA A 115 18.35 -16.71 14.83
C ALA A 115 19.72 -16.84 15.52
N GLU A 116 20.68 -16.04 15.09
CA GLU A 116 22.03 -15.94 15.63
C GLU A 116 22.18 -14.68 16.48
N ALA A 117 21.27 -14.51 17.44
CA ALA A 117 21.47 -13.60 18.56
C ALA A 117 22.38 -14.26 19.64
N PRO A 118 23.66 -14.50 19.34
CA PRO A 118 24.69 -14.13 20.32
C PRO A 118 24.79 -12.62 20.47
N HIS A 119 24.47 -12.15 21.67
CA HIS A 119 24.79 -10.84 22.28
C HIS A 119 25.50 -9.86 21.33
N VAL A 120 24.74 -9.18 20.47
CA VAL A 120 25.28 -8.25 19.48
C VAL A 120 25.51 -6.91 20.17
N ALA A 121 26.78 -6.56 20.38
CA ALA A 121 27.20 -5.18 20.50
C ALA A 121 26.73 -4.42 19.25
N PHE A 122 25.93 -3.38 19.45
CA PHE A 122 25.38 -2.55 18.38
C PHE A 122 26.51 -1.90 17.58
N ASP A 123 26.57 -2.17 16.28
CA ASP A 123 27.21 -1.24 15.34
C ASP A 123 26.21 -0.09 15.12
N GLU A 124 26.57 1.07 15.68
CA GLU A 124 25.75 2.27 15.83
C GLU A 124 25.58 3.03 14.50
N GLU A 125 24.63 2.62 13.65
CA GLU A 125 23.94 3.60 12.81
C GLU A 125 22.53 3.78 13.37
N PRO A 126 22.31 4.74 14.29
CA PRO A 126 21.05 4.89 14.99
C PRO A 126 19.96 5.21 13.98
N LEU A 127 18.84 4.49 14.09
CA LEU A 127 17.56 4.92 13.54
C LEU A 127 17.28 6.33 14.07
N ARG A 128 17.57 7.36 13.27
CA ARG A 128 17.44 8.76 13.67
C ARG A 128 16.01 9.22 13.45
N VAL A 129 15.13 8.88 14.39
CA VAL A 129 14.02 9.79 14.71
C VAL A 129 14.66 11.04 15.31
N ASP A 130 14.33 12.21 14.79
CA ASP A 130 14.85 13.48 15.30
C ASP A 130 14.35 13.70 16.74
N ALA A 131 15.26 13.63 17.71
CA ALA A 131 14.93 13.69 19.13
C ALA A 131 14.46 15.08 19.55
N GLU A 132 15.01 16.13 18.93
CA GLU A 132 14.59 17.51 19.12
C GLU A 132 13.17 17.73 18.59
N GLU A 133 12.83 17.21 17.41
CA GLU A 133 11.48 17.31 16.85
C GLU A 133 10.45 16.55 17.70
N LEU A 134 10.83 15.36 18.18
CA LEU A 134 10.02 14.55 19.08
C LEU A 134 9.77 15.26 20.42
N ALA A 135 10.82 15.83 21.03
CA ALA A 135 10.71 16.61 22.26
C ALA A 135 9.84 17.87 22.06
N GLY A 136 9.93 18.52 20.89
CA GLY A 136 9.09 19.64 20.50
C GLY A 136 7.61 19.28 20.44
N SER A 137 7.28 18.15 19.80
CA SER A 137 5.90 17.62 19.74
C SER A 137 5.28 17.42 21.14
N PHE A 138 6.06 16.88 22.08
CA PHE A 138 5.60 16.70 23.46
C PHE A 138 5.41 18.03 24.20
N ALA A 139 6.33 18.99 24.00
CA ALA A 139 6.21 20.32 24.61
C ALA A 139 4.97 21.08 24.11
N GLU A 140 4.66 21.00 22.82
CA GLU A 140 3.43 21.58 22.25
C GLU A 140 2.17 20.97 22.87
N THR A 141 2.13 19.65 23.00
CA THR A 141 0.98 18.94 23.58
C THR A 141 0.82 19.26 25.07
N LEU A 142 1.91 19.31 25.84
CA LEU A 142 1.91 19.77 27.23
C LEU A 142 1.34 21.18 27.36
N PHE A 143 1.74 22.10 26.47
CA PHE A 143 1.22 23.45 26.45
C PHE A 143 -0.29 23.50 26.15
N ALA A 144 -0.75 22.71 25.17
CA ALA A 144 -2.17 22.61 24.83
C ALA A 144 -3.01 22.09 26.01
N LEU A 145 -2.59 21.00 26.65
CA LEU A 145 -3.29 20.42 27.80
C LEU A 145 -3.37 21.39 28.98
N ARG A 146 -2.29 22.12 29.28
CA ARG A 146 -2.24 23.14 30.35
C ARG A 146 -3.12 24.36 30.05
N ARG A 147 -3.41 24.63 28.78
CA ARG A 147 -4.30 25.71 28.32
C ARG A 147 -5.77 25.32 28.34
N GLY A 148 -6.10 24.09 28.76
CA GLY A 148 -7.47 23.58 28.81
C GLY A 148 -8.00 23.14 27.46
N VAL A 149 -7.13 22.81 26.49
CA VAL A 149 -7.56 22.09 25.29
C VAL A 149 -8.14 20.74 25.70
N ASP A 150 -9.14 20.29 24.95
CA ASP A 150 -9.75 18.98 25.07
C ASP A 150 -8.68 17.85 25.05
N VAL A 151 -8.79 16.90 25.98
CA VAL A 151 -7.72 15.91 26.21
C VAL A 151 -7.63 14.95 25.02
N ASP A 152 -8.77 14.44 24.56
CA ASP A 152 -8.87 13.56 23.40
C ASP A 152 -8.25 14.22 22.17
N ALA A 153 -8.63 15.46 21.87
CA ALA A 153 -8.09 16.21 20.74
C ALA A 153 -6.57 16.42 20.83
N ALA A 154 -6.05 16.77 22.02
CA ALA A 154 -4.63 16.98 22.23
C ALA A 154 -3.81 15.69 22.06
N ILE A 155 -4.30 14.57 22.60
CA ILE A 155 -3.63 13.27 22.50
C ILE A 155 -3.66 12.73 21.07
N LEU A 156 -4.80 12.83 20.37
CA LEU A 156 -4.87 12.44 18.96
C LEU A 156 -3.93 13.26 18.09
N ALA A 157 -3.86 14.58 18.31
CA ALA A 157 -2.95 15.45 17.55
C ALA A 157 -1.48 15.12 17.82
N CYS A 158 -1.12 14.90 19.09
CA CYS A 158 0.21 14.45 19.47
C CYS A 158 0.56 13.14 18.78
N TRP A 159 -0.30 12.13 18.89
CA TRP A 159 -0.04 10.79 18.37
C TRP A 159 0.14 10.79 16.85
N ARG A 160 -0.70 11.51 16.10
CA ARG A 160 -0.56 11.66 14.65
C ARG A 160 0.78 12.26 14.25
N ARG A 161 1.25 13.27 15.00
CA ARG A 161 2.58 13.85 14.75
C ARG A 161 3.69 12.82 15.00
N LEU A 162 3.56 11.96 16.01
CA LEU A 162 4.50 10.86 16.23
C LEU A 162 4.52 9.88 15.05
N GLU A 163 3.34 9.49 14.56
CA GLU A 163 3.22 8.60 13.39
C GLU A 163 3.89 9.22 12.15
N ASP A 164 3.71 10.52 11.92
CA ASP A 164 4.35 11.25 10.82
C ASP A 164 5.89 11.27 10.95
N LEU A 165 6.41 11.54 12.15
CA LEU A 165 7.85 11.51 12.43
C LEU A 165 8.44 10.13 12.20
N VAL A 166 7.75 9.09 12.67
CA VAL A 166 8.17 7.71 12.48
C VAL A 166 8.12 7.32 11.00
N ALA A 167 7.06 7.70 10.28
CA ALA A 167 6.93 7.44 8.85
C ALA A 167 8.05 8.09 8.02
N ALA A 168 8.54 9.27 8.44
CA ALA A 168 9.64 9.97 7.79
C ALA A 168 10.98 9.22 7.87
N THR A 169 11.16 8.29 8.82
CA THR A 169 12.42 7.54 8.99
C THR A 169 12.68 6.48 7.92
N GLY A 170 11.70 6.18 7.07
CA GLY A 170 11.83 5.16 6.01
C GLY A 170 11.90 3.71 6.52
N THR A 171 11.55 3.48 7.79
CA THR A 171 11.46 2.13 8.36
C THR A 171 10.25 1.38 7.80
N VAL A 172 10.42 0.08 7.54
CA VAL A 172 9.37 -0.76 6.96
C VAL A 172 8.66 -1.54 8.07
N ARG A 173 7.37 -1.27 8.23
CA ARG A 173 6.46 -1.96 9.14
C ARG A 173 6.26 -3.43 8.76
N ARG A 174 6.05 -4.31 9.74
CA ARG A 174 5.72 -5.73 9.46
C ARG A 174 4.31 -5.82 8.81
N PRO A 175 4.04 -6.82 7.95
CA PRO A 175 2.77 -6.90 7.22
C PRO A 175 1.51 -6.90 8.10
N THR A 176 1.60 -7.46 9.31
CA THR A 176 0.49 -7.61 10.26
C THR A 176 0.55 -6.64 11.43
N GLN A 177 1.66 -5.90 11.59
CA GLN A 177 1.82 -4.93 12.67
C GLN A 177 0.81 -3.80 12.43
N THR A 178 0.30 -3.12 13.46
CA THR A 178 -0.55 -1.93 13.29
C THR A 178 0.30 -0.64 13.19
N ALA A 179 -0.32 0.51 12.86
CA ALA A 179 0.42 1.78 12.84
C ALA A 179 0.91 2.19 14.24
N ASP A 180 0.04 2.06 15.25
CA ASP A 180 0.36 2.30 16.66
C ASP A 180 1.49 1.39 17.16
N GLU A 181 1.38 0.07 16.95
CA GLU A 181 2.45 -0.88 17.30
C GLU A 181 3.78 -0.58 16.60
N PHE A 182 3.74 -0.03 15.39
CA PHE A 182 4.94 0.37 14.67
C PHE A 182 5.56 1.64 15.27
N THR A 183 4.74 2.63 15.61
CA THR A 183 5.19 3.85 16.29
C THR A 183 5.81 3.53 17.65
N VAL A 184 5.19 2.66 18.46
CA VAL A 184 5.76 2.22 19.74
C VAL A 184 7.08 1.45 19.53
N ASP A 185 7.13 0.50 18.59
CA ASP A 185 8.36 -0.26 18.30
C ASP A 185 9.51 0.66 17.86
N VAL A 186 9.23 1.68 17.05
CA VAL A 186 10.26 2.62 16.57
C VAL A 186 10.70 3.58 17.68
N LEU A 187 9.75 4.14 18.43
CA LEU A 187 10.07 5.10 19.49
C LEU A 187 10.72 4.45 20.71
N SER A 188 10.42 3.19 21.03
CA SER A 188 11.10 2.42 22.09
C SER A 188 12.56 2.12 21.77
N ALA A 189 12.96 2.17 20.51
CA ALA A 189 14.37 2.10 20.10
C ALA A 189 15.13 3.42 20.33
N THR A 190 14.45 4.51 20.70
CA THR A 190 15.06 5.78 21.10
C THR A 190 15.37 5.80 22.60
N ARG A 191 15.92 6.91 23.11
CA ARG A 191 16.12 7.10 24.56
C ARG A 191 14.86 7.57 25.31
N ALA A 192 13.68 7.50 24.68
CA ALA A 192 12.41 7.81 25.32
C ALA A 192 12.12 6.86 26.49
N ASP A 193 11.46 7.36 27.53
CA ASP A 193 10.94 6.53 28.62
C ASP A 193 9.87 5.56 28.10
N ASP A 194 10.19 4.26 28.11
CA ASP A 194 9.35 3.21 27.54
C ASP A 194 8.01 3.07 28.26
N ALA A 195 7.98 3.21 29.59
CA ALA A 195 6.75 3.09 30.37
C ALA A 195 5.80 4.27 30.11
N ALA A 196 6.36 5.48 29.99
CA ALA A 196 5.60 6.68 29.64
C ALA A 196 5.08 6.63 28.20
N LEU A 197 5.86 6.08 27.25
CA LEU A 197 5.43 5.88 25.87
C LEU A 197 4.23 4.92 25.78
N HIS A 198 4.30 3.78 26.47
CA HIS A 198 3.18 2.83 26.53
C HIS A 198 1.95 3.43 27.20
N ARG A 199 2.13 4.29 28.21
CA ARG A 199 1.02 5.01 28.84
C ARG A 199 0.36 5.99 27.88
N LEU A 200 1.15 6.74 27.11
CA LEU A 200 0.64 7.64 26.07
C LEU A 200 -0.13 6.88 24.98
N ALA A 201 0.41 5.74 24.53
CA ALA A 201 -0.26 4.88 23.54
C ALA A 201 -1.60 4.33 24.05
N ALA A 202 -1.69 4.01 25.35
CA ALA A 202 -2.96 3.61 25.97
C ALA A 202 -3.99 4.74 25.96
N LEU A 203 -3.59 5.96 26.33
CA LEU A 203 -4.46 7.15 26.30
C LEU A 203 -4.92 7.48 24.87
N TYR A 204 -4.04 7.31 23.87
CA TYR A 204 -4.40 7.46 22.46
C TYR A 204 -5.48 6.46 22.04
N ARG A 205 -5.30 5.17 22.35
CA ARG A 205 -6.30 4.15 22.00
C ARG A 205 -7.64 4.39 22.70
N GLU A 206 -7.60 4.88 23.94
CA GLU A 206 -8.81 5.26 24.65
C GLU A 206 -9.50 6.44 23.97
N ALA A 207 -8.80 7.54 23.69
CA ALA A 207 -9.35 8.69 22.98
C ALA A 207 -9.88 8.35 21.56
N ALA A 208 -9.23 7.43 20.85
CA ALA A 208 -9.57 7.09 19.47
C ALA A 208 -10.74 6.11 19.36
N PHE A 209 -10.89 5.20 20.32
CA PHE A 209 -11.79 4.04 20.19
C PHE A 209 -12.76 3.86 21.36
N SER A 210 -12.62 4.61 22.46
CA SER A 210 -13.58 4.59 23.56
C SER A 210 -14.82 5.41 23.23
N ALA A 211 -15.95 5.00 23.81
CA ALA A 211 -17.18 5.80 23.81
C ALA A 211 -17.17 6.88 24.92
N HIS A 212 -16.24 6.79 25.88
CA HIS A 212 -16.08 7.72 26.97
C HIS A 212 -15.00 8.74 26.64
N ALA A 213 -15.31 10.03 26.80
CA ALA A 213 -14.32 11.11 26.70
C ALA A 213 -13.36 11.06 27.89
N LEU A 214 -12.10 11.43 27.66
CA LEU A 214 -11.07 11.45 28.69
C LEU A 214 -11.36 12.52 29.75
N GLY A 215 -11.20 12.16 31.02
CA GLY A 215 -11.49 13.02 32.16
C GLY A 215 -10.28 13.80 32.69
N ASP A 216 -10.46 14.46 33.83
CA ASP A 216 -9.37 15.18 34.51
C ASP A 216 -8.27 14.24 35.02
N GLU A 217 -8.62 13.02 35.45
CA GLU A 217 -7.63 12.01 35.85
C GLU A 217 -6.74 11.59 34.67
N ASP A 218 -7.33 11.47 33.47
CA ASP A 218 -6.60 11.15 32.24
C ASP A 218 -5.75 12.33 31.76
N ARG A 219 -6.22 13.57 31.98
CA ARG A 219 -5.42 14.78 31.75
C ARG A 219 -4.15 14.77 32.59
N ASP A 220 -4.28 14.47 33.88
CA ASP A 220 -3.12 14.42 34.79
C ASP A 220 -2.16 13.27 34.39
N ALA A 221 -2.71 12.10 34.03
CA ALA A 221 -1.91 10.98 33.53
C ALA A 221 -1.19 11.31 32.21
N ALA A 222 -1.84 12.05 31.31
CA ALA A 222 -1.26 12.51 30.06
C ALA A 222 -0.12 13.50 30.31
N LEU A 223 -0.32 14.47 31.20
CA LEU A 223 0.69 15.46 31.58
C LEU A 223 1.94 14.77 32.13
N ASP A 224 1.78 13.83 33.08
CA ASP A 224 2.89 13.08 33.66
C ASP A 224 3.65 12.25 32.61
N ALA A 225 2.93 11.53 31.75
CA ALA A 225 3.56 10.71 30.70
C ALA A 225 4.35 11.59 29.70
N LEU A 226 3.76 12.67 29.22
CA LEU A 226 4.40 13.59 28.27
C LEU A 226 5.61 14.30 28.89
N GLU A 227 5.55 14.65 30.17
CA GLU A 227 6.68 15.28 30.88
C GLU A 227 7.86 14.32 31.02
N ARG A 228 7.60 13.07 31.41
CA ARG A 228 8.64 12.01 31.46
C ARG A 228 9.27 11.77 30.09
N LEU A 229 8.45 11.70 29.04
CA LEU A 229 8.94 11.55 27.66
C LEU A 229 9.82 12.73 27.25
N HIS A 230 9.37 13.96 27.48
CA HIS A 230 10.13 15.16 27.14
C HIS A 230 11.48 15.23 27.90
N VAL A 231 11.48 14.92 29.19
CA VAL A 231 12.71 14.90 30.01
C VAL A 231 13.68 13.82 29.53
N SER A 232 13.19 12.61 29.24
CA SER A 232 14.04 11.49 28.79
C SER A 232 14.78 11.82 27.48
N LEU A 233 14.10 12.48 26.53
CA LEU A 233 14.67 12.85 25.24
C LEU A 233 15.60 14.05 25.31
N THR A 234 15.31 15.05 26.15
CA THR A 234 16.18 16.22 26.31
C THR A 234 17.43 15.91 27.13
N ALA A 235 17.36 14.93 28.05
CA ALA A 235 18.54 14.41 28.74
C ALA A 235 19.45 13.62 27.79
N ALA A 236 18.88 12.97 26.77
CA ALA A 236 19.59 12.16 25.79
C ALA A 236 20.36 12.96 24.73
N THR A 237 20.02 14.24 24.53
CA THR A 237 20.59 15.14 23.51
C THR A 237 21.69 16.06 24.06
N ARG A 238 21.88 16.11 25.39
CA ARG A 238 23.01 16.81 26.05
C ARG A 238 24.25 15.94 26.17
#